data_AF-A0ABD5SSD8-F1
#
_entry.id   AF-A0ABD5SSD8-F1
#
_cell.length_a   1.000
_cell.length_b   1.000
_cell.length_c   1.000
_cell.angle_alpha   90.00
_cell.angle_beta   90.00
_cell.angle_gamma   90.00
#
_symmetry.space_group_name_H-M   'P 1'
#
loop_
_entity.id
_entity.type
_entity.pdbx_description
1 polymer ?
#
loop_
_entity_poly.entity_id
_entity_poly.type
_entity_poly.pdbx_seq_one_letter_code
_entity_poly.pdbx_strand_id
1 'polypeptide(L)' 'MGNPSISIPDPLLGDVDAIAHARSGPGEKVSRSEVVRDALENYVAEHGEEVVRGNADSEDSIDGATAQN' A
#
# COMPACT_ATOMS: atom_id res chain seq x y z
N MET A 1 -4.83 -6.76 14.01
CA MET A 1 -4.32 -6.12 12.79
C MET A 1 -5.44 -5.28 12.20
N GLY A 2 -5.17 -4.02 11.85
CA GLY A 2 -6.19 -3.18 11.20
C GLY A 2 -6.42 -3.62 9.76
N ASN A 3 -7.63 -3.37 9.25
CA ASN A 3 -7.96 -3.53 7.83
C ASN A 3 -8.05 -2.13 7.20
N PRO A 4 -6.92 -1.52 6.80
CA PRO A 4 -6.95 -0.21 6.17
C PRO A 4 -7.71 -0.30 4.84
N SER A 5 -8.58 0.67 4.59
CA SER A 5 -9.19 0.86 3.28
C SER A 5 -8.46 1.95 2.53
N ILE A 6 -8.02 1.67 1.30
CA ILE A 6 -7.44 2.66 0.39
C ILE A 6 -8.38 2.87 -0.79
N SER A 7 -8.55 4.12 -1.19
CA SER A 7 -9.26 4.46 -2.43
C SER A 7 -8.25 4.56 -3.55
N ILE A 8 -8.45 3.77 -4.60
CA ILE A 8 -7.63 3.81 -5.81
C ILE A 8 -8.49 4.25 -7.01
N PRO A 9 -7.95 5.07 -7.93
CA PRO A 9 -8.61 5.40 -9.19
C PRO A 9 -8.99 4.17 -10.02
N ASP A 10 -10.12 4.23 -10.73
CA ASP A 10 -10.63 3.13 -11.56
C ASP A 10 -9.61 2.56 -12.57
N PRO A 11 -8.76 3.38 -13.25
CA PRO A 11 -7.74 2.84 -14.14
C PRO A 11 -6.74 1.92 -13.41
N LEU A 12 -6.32 2.32 -12.20
CA LEU A 12 -5.40 1.53 -11.39
C LEU A 12 -6.05 0.26 -10.85
N LEU A 13 -7.35 0.30 -10.55
CA LEU A 13 -8.10 -0.91 -10.19
C LEU A 13 -8.10 -1.91 -11.35
N GLY A 14 -8.25 -1.44 -12.58
CA GLY A 14 -8.15 -2.28 -13.78
C GLY A 14 -6.78 -2.96 -13.92
N ASP A 15 -5.71 -2.22 -13.65
CA ASP A 15 -4.34 -2.75 -13.68
C ASP A 15 -4.12 -3.80 -12.57
N VAL A 16 -4.59 -3.53 -11.34
CA VAL A 16 -4.54 -4.50 -10.23
C VAL A 16 -5.30 -5.78 -10.58
N ASP A 17 -6.46 -5.67 -11.22
CA ASP A 17 -7.25 -6.81 -11.70
C ASP A 17 -6.52 -7.63 -12.77
N ALA A 18 -5.91 -6.95 -13.75
CA ALA A 18 -5.12 -7.60 -14.79
C ALA A 18 -3.92 -8.35 -14.20
N ILE A 19 -3.22 -7.75 -13.23
CA ILE A 19 -2.09 -8.39 -12.54
C ILE A 19 -2.56 -9.60 -11.71
N ALA A 20 -3.65 -9.46 -10.95
CA ALA A 20 -4.20 -10.56 -10.17
C ALA A 20 -4.61 -11.73 -11.07
N HIS A 21 -5.22 -11.44 -12.23
CA HIS A 21 -5.56 -12.44 -13.22
C HIS A 21 -4.31 -13.12 -13.81
N ALA A 22 -3.29 -12.35 -14.20
CA ALA A 22 -2.06 -12.86 -14.79
C ALA A 22 -1.23 -13.72 -13.83
N ARG A 23 -1.25 -13.40 -12.53
CA ARG A 23 -0.55 -14.17 -11.49
C ARG A 23 -1.34 -15.40 -11.00
N SER A 24 -2.64 -15.45 -11.27
CA SER A 24 -3.48 -16.58 -10.86
C SER A 24 -3.19 -17.81 -11.72
N GLY A 25 -3.14 -18.97 -11.06
CA GLY A 25 -2.93 -20.27 -11.70
C GLY A 25 -4.18 -21.14 -11.73
N PRO A 26 -4.11 -22.33 -12.34
CA PRO A 26 -5.20 -23.31 -12.29
C PRO A 26 -5.41 -23.78 -10.84
N GLY A 27 -6.46 -23.28 -10.18
CA GLY A 27 -6.83 -23.66 -8.81
C GLY A 27 -6.32 -22.70 -7.72
N GLU A 28 -5.49 -21.72 -8.08
CA GLU A 28 -4.98 -20.72 -7.14
C GLU A 28 -5.31 -19.32 -7.66
N LYS A 29 -6.06 -18.56 -6.85
CA LYS A 29 -6.47 -17.19 -7.20
C LYS A 29 -5.69 -16.20 -6.35
N VAL A 30 -4.93 -15.36 -7.03
CA VAL A 30 -4.29 -14.20 -6.41
C VAL A 30 -5.34 -13.12 -6.19
N SER A 31 -5.39 -12.58 -4.98
CA SER A 31 -6.34 -11.51 -4.63
C SER A 31 -5.78 -10.13 -4.97
N ARG A 32 -6.66 -9.15 -5.18
CA ARG A 32 -6.25 -7.73 -5.34
C ARG A 32 -5.41 -7.25 -4.15
N SER A 33 -5.82 -7.61 -2.93
CA SER A 33 -5.11 -7.22 -1.71
C SER A 33 -3.70 -7.78 -1.66
N GLU A 34 -3.49 -8.99 -2.18
CA GLU A 34 -2.17 -9.59 -2.31
C GLU A 34 -1.31 -8.85 -3.34
N VAL A 35 -1.85 -8.54 -4.51
CA VAL A 35 -1.15 -7.72 -5.52
C VAL A 35 -0.71 -6.38 -4.94
N VAL A 36 -1.60 -5.68 -4.24
CA VAL A 36 -1.30 -4.38 -3.63
C VAL A 36 -0.26 -4.52 -2.52
N ARG A 37 -0.39 -5.54 -1.66
CA ARG A 37 0.58 -5.82 -0.60
C ARG A 37 1.97 -6.07 -1.17
N ASP A 38 2.09 -6.97 -2.15
CA ASP A 38 3.37 -7.29 -2.78
C ASP A 38 4.01 -6.06 -3.44
N ALA A 39 3.19 -5.23 -4.10
CA ALA A 39 3.68 -4.00 -4.74
C ALA A 39 4.24 -3.01 -3.70
N LEU A 40 3.57 -2.86 -2.56
CA LEU A 40 4.06 -2.02 -1.46
C LEU A 40 5.33 -2.60 -0.82
N GLU A 41 5.35 -3.90 -0.53
CA GLU A 41 6.52 -4.57 0.05
C GLU A 41 7.74 -4.46 -0.85
N ASN A 42 7.58 -4.64 -2.17
CA ASN A 42 8.66 -4.47 -3.15
C ASN A 42 9.15 -3.01 -3.19
N TYR A 43 8.24 -2.03 -3.19
CA TYR A 43 8.63 -0.63 -3.18
C TYR A 43 9.44 -0.28 -1.93
N VAL A 44 8.99 -0.74 -0.75
CA VAL A 44 9.70 -0.54 0.53
C VAL A 44 11.06 -1.23 0.52
N ALA A 45 11.16 -2.43 -0.04
CA ALA A 45 12.44 -3.15 -0.15
C ALA A 45 13.45 -2.40 -1.05
N GLU A 46 12.98 -1.81 -2.15
CA GLU A 46 13.83 -1.07 -3.09
C GLU A 46 14.16 0.36 -2.60
N HIS A 47 13.24 1.01 -1.89
CA HIS A 47 13.31 2.44 -1.51
C HIS A 47 13.29 2.64 0.01
N GLY A 48 13.78 1.68 0.78
CA GLY A 48 13.63 1.64 2.24
C GLY A 48 14.08 2.91 2.97
N GLU A 49 15.17 3.55 2.54
CA GLU A 49 15.66 4.81 3.13
C GLU A 49 14.66 5.97 2.96
N GLU A 50 13.99 6.05 1.82
CA GLU A 50 13.01 7.10 1.53
C GLU A 50 11.71 6.88 2.31
N VAL A 51 11.26 5.63 2.41
CA VAL A 51 10.08 5.25 3.18
C VAL A 51 10.30 5.52 4.68
N VAL A 52 11.48 5.17 5.21
CA VAL A 52 11.83 5.47 6.61
C VAL A 52 11.80 6.97 6.88
N ARG A 53 12.28 7.80 5.94
CA ARG A 53 12.21 9.26 6.07
C ARG A 53 10.76 9.78 6.06
N GLY A 54 9.93 9.31 5.14
CA GLY A 54 8.52 9.72 5.07
C GLY A 54 7.69 9.29 6.29
N ASN A 55 8.02 8.14 6.90
CA ASN A 55 7.39 7.71 8.14
C ASN A 55 7.79 8.59 9.33
N ALA A 56 9.08 8.94 9.44
CA ALA A 56 9.55 9.83 10.50
C ALA A 56 8.85 11.22 10.43
N ASP A 57 8.69 11.77 9.23
CA ASP A 57 7.98 13.04 9.02
C ASP A 57 6.47 12.94 9.37
N SER A 58 5.88 11.76 9.17
CA SER A 58 4.48 11.49 9.50
C SER A 58 4.26 11.30 11.01
N GLU A 59 5.22 10.73 11.74
CA GLU A 59 5.17 10.59 13.19
C GLU A 59 5.37 11.95 13.90
N ASP A 60 6.28 12.79 13.40
CA ASP A 60 6.51 14.16 13.93
C ASP A 60 5.29 15.09 13.70
N SER A 61 4.47 14.78 12.69
CA SER A 61 3.23 15.51 12.39
C SER A 61 2.07 15.19 13.34
N ILE A 62 2.15 14.07 14.09
CA ILE A 62 1.08 13.65 15.01
C ILE A 62 1.30 14.22 16.42
N ASP A 63 2.55 14.50 16.82
CA ASP A 63 2.86 15.07 18.15
C ASP A 63 2.69 16.62 18.20
N GLY A 64 2.53 17.28 17.05
CA GLY A 64 2.26 18.71 16.95
C GLY A 64 0.79 19.14 17.13
N ALA A 65 -0.15 18.20 17.28
CA ALA A 65 -1.58 18.50 17.38
C ALA A 65 -2.08 18.76 18.83
N THR A 66 -1.24 19.30 19.71
CA THR A 66 -1.67 19.90 20.98
C THR A 66 -1.38 21.40 21.04
N ALA A 67 -2.28 22.23 20.47
CA ALA A 67 -2.46 23.61 20.92
C ALA A 67 -3.78 24.25 20.45
N GLN A 68 -4.67 24.46 21.43
CA GLN A 68 -5.63 25.57 21.60
C GLN A 68 -6.89 25.65 20.71
N ASN A 69 -8.03 25.27 21.31
CA ASN A 69 -9.11 26.24 21.58
C ASN A 69 -9.58 26.09 23.02
#